data_AF-A0ABD2N082-F1
#
_entry.id   AF-A0ABD2N082-F1
#
_cell.length_a   1.000
_cell.length_b   1.000
_cell.length_c   1.000
_cell.angle_alpha   90.00
_cell.angle_beta   90.00
_cell.angle_gamma   90.00
#
_symmetry.space_group_name_H-M   'P 1'
#
loop_
_entity.id
_entity.type
_entity.pdbx_description
1 polymer ?
#
loop_
_entity_poly.entity_id
_entity_poly.type
_entity_poly.pdbx_seq_one_letter_code
_entity_poly.pdbx_strand_id
1 'polypeptide(L)'
;MLRLAGVEKRLSDKDIMKGLILENEDVFCESECEEIMRVITRKPCINQYKCNVVIEMRGEVFKKAIRKGKLFLNLVATYVSEYMETVQCFKCWRFGHTQKRCGENESCHKCGEQHRSRDDCSERPLDCI
;
A
#
# COMPACT_ATOMS: atom_id res chain seq x y z
N MET A 1 1.26 5.41 -4.55
CA MET A 1 1.72 4.15 -5.19
C MET A 1 0.84 3.01 -4.73
N LEU A 2 0.66 1.97 -5.56
CA LEU A 2 -0.13 0.79 -5.26
C LEU A 2 0.78 -0.39 -4.92
N ARG A 3 0.43 -1.17 -3.90
CA ARG A 3 1.05 -2.46 -3.57
C ARG A 3 0.17 -3.57 -4.12
N LEU A 4 0.74 -4.42 -4.97
CA LEU A 4 0.16 -5.69 -5.41
C LEU A 4 0.77 -6.83 -4.57
N ALA A 5 -0.06 -7.56 -3.81
CA ALA A 5 0.43 -8.47 -2.77
C ALA A 5 0.66 -9.91 -3.26
N GLY A 6 1.83 -10.49 -2.97
CA GLY A 6 2.04 -11.93 -3.16
C GLY A 6 2.08 -12.41 -4.62
N VAL A 7 2.70 -11.63 -5.49
CA VAL A 7 2.99 -11.95 -6.90
C VAL A 7 4.15 -12.94 -6.98
N GLU A 8 4.13 -13.85 -7.95
CA GLU A 8 5.24 -14.78 -8.17
C GLU A 8 6.53 -14.03 -8.55
N LYS A 9 7.65 -14.34 -7.88
CA LYS A 9 8.94 -13.66 -8.12
C LYS A 9 9.44 -13.78 -9.56
N ARG A 10 9.09 -14.87 -10.24
CA ARG A 10 9.52 -15.16 -11.62
C ARG A 10 8.86 -14.28 -12.68
N LEU A 11 7.72 -13.66 -12.38
CA LEU A 11 7.00 -12.84 -13.34
C LEU A 11 7.79 -11.56 -13.62
N SER A 12 8.05 -11.28 -14.90
CA SER A 12 8.72 -10.06 -15.31
C SER A 12 7.81 -8.84 -15.14
N ASP A 13 8.40 -7.64 -15.01
CA ASP A 13 7.60 -6.41 -14.90
C ASP A 13 6.69 -6.23 -16.13
N LYS A 14 7.16 -6.61 -17.32
CA LYS A 14 6.37 -6.57 -18.56
C LYS A 14 5.16 -7.49 -18.51
N ASP A 15 5.33 -8.72 -18.00
CA ASP A 15 4.24 -9.69 -17.91
C ASP A 15 3.21 -9.26 -16.87
N ILE A 16 3.66 -8.70 -15.74
CA ILE A 16 2.77 -8.15 -14.72
C ILE A 16 1.92 -7.02 -15.32
N MET A 17 2.55 -6.04 -15.97
CA MET A 17 1.81 -4.90 -16.55
C MET A 17 0.81 -5.36 -17.62
N LYS A 18 1.22 -6.25 -18.52
CA LYS A 18 0.35 -6.81 -19.55
C LYS A 18 -0.82 -7.60 -18.97
N GLY A 19 -0.55 -8.50 -18.02
CA GLY A 19 -1.59 -9.31 -17.38
C GLY A 19 -2.61 -8.47 -16.61
N LEU A 20 -2.15 -7.43 -15.90
CA LEU A 20 -3.05 -6.51 -15.21
C LEU A 20 -4.00 -5.79 -16.17
N ILE A 21 -3.48 -5.29 -17.30
CA ILE A 21 -4.29 -4.59 -18.31
C ILE A 21 -5.32 -5.53 -18.92
N LEU A 22 -4.90 -6.71 -19.36
CA LEU A 22 -5.76 -7.69 -20.05
C LEU A 22 -6.84 -8.29 -19.14
N GLU A 23 -6.53 -8.53 -17.87
CA GLU A 23 -7.46 -9.24 -16.96
C GLU A 23 -8.33 -8.29 -16.12
N ASN A 24 -8.19 -6.97 -16.28
CA ASN A 24 -8.93 -5.98 -15.50
C ASN A 24 -9.38 -4.78 -16.35
N GLU A 25 -10.05 -5.06 -17.47
CA GLU A 25 -10.61 -4.05 -18.39
C GLU A 25 -11.55 -3.03 -17.69
N ASP A 26 -12.19 -3.43 -16.59
CA ASP A 26 -13.01 -2.55 -15.75
C ASP A 26 -12.19 -1.45 -15.03
N VAL A 27 -10.89 -1.68 -14.85
CA VAL A 27 -9.93 -0.76 -14.22
C VAL A 27 -9.09 -0.05 -15.27
N PHE A 28 -8.62 -0.78 -16.28
CA PHE A 28 -7.74 -0.30 -17.34
C PHE A 28 -8.52 -0.21 -18.66
N CYS A 29 -8.91 1.00 -19.08
CA CYS A 29 -9.61 1.19 -20.36
C CYS A 29 -8.63 1.41 -21.53
N GLU A 30 -8.96 0.88 -22.70
CA GLU A 30 -8.11 0.90 -23.91
C GLU A 30 -7.69 2.31 -24.37
N SER A 31 -8.46 3.35 -24.05
CA SER A 31 -8.16 4.72 -24.48
C SER A 31 -6.99 5.40 -23.75
N GLU A 32 -6.40 4.79 -22.72
CA GLU A 32 -5.35 5.43 -21.89
C GLU A 32 -3.92 4.98 -22.19
N CYS A 33 -3.66 4.38 -23.37
CA CYS A 33 -2.51 3.52 -23.67
C CYS A 33 -1.06 4.08 -23.57
N GLU A 34 -0.81 5.34 -23.26
CA GLU A 34 0.57 5.82 -23.03
C GLU A 34 0.86 6.03 -21.54
N GLU A 35 1.78 5.21 -21.01
CA GLU A 35 2.31 5.27 -19.64
C GLU A 35 1.26 5.24 -18.52
N ILE A 36 0.37 4.24 -18.54
CA ILE A 36 -0.64 4.03 -17.48
C ILE A 36 0.02 3.69 -16.13
N MET A 37 1.05 2.84 -16.15
CA MET A 37 1.70 2.32 -14.96
C MET A 37 3.17 1.97 -15.16
N ARG A 38 3.92 1.94 -14.07
CA ARG A 38 5.33 1.55 -13.99
C ARG A 38 5.60 0.78 -12.70
N VAL A 39 6.35 -0.33 -12.79
CA VAL A 39 6.85 -1.02 -11.60
C VAL A 39 7.99 -0.22 -10.98
N ILE A 40 7.88 0.12 -9.69
CA ILE A 40 8.87 0.91 -8.96
C ILE A 40 9.85 0.02 -8.21
N THR A 41 9.32 -0.94 -7.45
CA THR A 41 10.16 -1.81 -6.61
C THR A 41 9.44 -3.09 -6.24
N ARG A 42 10.20 -4.07 -5.75
CA ARG A 42 9.70 -5.35 -5.24
C ARG A 42 10.12 -5.49 -3.79
N LYS A 43 9.18 -5.82 -2.92
CA LYS A 43 9.41 -6.02 -1.48
C LYS A 43 9.20 -7.49 -1.12
N PRO A 44 10.01 -8.03 -0.19
CA PRO A 44 9.83 -9.42 0.26
C PRO A 44 8.48 -9.62 0.94
N CYS A 45 8.00 -10.85 0.92
CA CYS A 45 6.85 -11.30 1.69
C CYS A 45 7.18 -12.64 2.37
N ILE A 46 6.30 -13.13 3.24
CA ILE A 46 6.53 -14.36 4.04
C ILE A 46 6.86 -15.57 3.15
N ASN A 47 6.18 -15.70 2.01
CA ASN A 47 6.44 -16.78 1.06
C ASN A 47 7.68 -16.47 0.20
N GLN A 48 8.67 -17.35 0.25
CA GLN A 48 9.95 -17.19 -0.44
C GLN A 48 9.87 -17.15 -1.97
N TYR A 49 8.82 -17.71 -2.58
CA TYR A 49 8.60 -17.72 -4.03
C TYR A 49 7.77 -16.52 -4.51
N LYS A 50 7.28 -15.69 -3.59
CA LYS A 50 6.43 -14.53 -3.87
C LYS A 50 7.05 -13.22 -3.38
N CYS A 51 6.58 -12.11 -3.93
CA CYS A 51 6.92 -10.77 -3.48
C CYS A 51 5.73 -9.83 -3.58
N ASN A 52 5.80 -8.72 -2.86
CA ASN A 52 4.90 -7.59 -3.07
C ASN A 52 5.52 -6.69 -4.15
N VAL A 53 4.71 -6.26 -5.12
CA VAL A 53 5.16 -5.38 -6.21
C VAL A 53 4.57 -4.00 -5.97
N VAL A 54 5.41 -2.98 -6.00
CA VAL A 54 4.98 -1.58 -5.88
C VAL A 54 4.90 -0.99 -7.27
N ILE A 55 3.72 -0.48 -7.61
CA ILE A 55 3.38 0.02 -8.94
C ILE A 55 2.96 1.49 -8.80
N GLU A 56 3.56 2.34 -9.60
CA GLU A 56 3.11 3.70 -9.84
C GLU A 56 2.14 3.68 -11.02
N MET A 57 1.05 4.45 -10.94
CA MET A 57 0.04 4.51 -11.98
C MET A 57 -0.68 5.86 -11.96
N ARG A 58 -1.35 6.20 -13.06
CA ARG A 58 -2.19 7.41 -13.15
C ARG A 58 -3.24 7.44 -12.03
N GLY A 59 -3.53 8.65 -11.52
CA GLY A 59 -4.38 8.85 -10.35
C GLY A 59 -5.80 8.26 -10.48
N GLU A 60 -6.43 8.34 -11.64
CA GLU A 60 -7.78 7.80 -11.86
C GLU A 60 -7.80 6.28 -11.85
N VAL A 61 -6.81 5.64 -12.50
CA VAL A 61 -6.63 4.18 -12.48
C VAL A 61 -6.31 3.69 -11.07
N PHE A 62 -5.47 4.43 -10.33
CA PHE A 62 -5.17 4.14 -8.93
C PHE A 62 -6.43 4.11 -8.06
N LYS A 63 -7.27 5.16 -8.15
CA LYS A 63 -8.52 5.25 -7.38
C LYS A 63 -9.45 4.08 -7.68
N LYS A 64 -9.60 3.72 -8.97
CA LYS A 64 -10.41 2.56 -9.38
C LYS A 64 -9.85 1.25 -8.81
N ALA A 65 -8.54 1.03 -8.93
CA ALA A 65 -7.88 -0.18 -8.42
C ALA A 65 -8.02 -0.31 -6.89
N ILE A 66 -7.77 0.76 -6.14
CA ILE A 66 -7.91 0.79 -4.68
C ILE A 66 -9.37 0.55 -4.26
N ARG A 67 -10.34 1.19 -4.93
CA ARG A 67 -11.77 0.98 -4.65
C ARG A 67 -12.19 -0.47 -4.89
N LYS A 68 -11.63 -1.12 -5.93
CA LYS A 68 -11.89 -2.54 -6.22
C LYS A 68 -11.23 -3.47 -5.19
N GLY A 69 -10.11 -3.08 -4.59
CA GLY A 69 -9.41 -3.80 -3.52
C GLY A 69 -8.67 -5.07 -3.96
N LYS A 70 -8.93 -5.57 -5.17
CA LYS A 70 -8.25 -6.70 -5.79
C LYS A 70 -8.15 -6.52 -7.30
N LEU A 71 -7.07 -7.01 -7.89
CA LEU A 71 -6.87 -7.12 -9.34
C LEU A 71 -6.56 -8.57 -9.71
N PHE A 72 -6.88 -8.97 -10.93
CA PHE A 72 -6.54 -10.28 -11.47
C PHE A 72 -5.18 -10.25 -12.15
N LEU A 73 -4.37 -11.28 -11.92
CA LEU A 73 -3.11 -11.52 -12.60
C LEU A 73 -2.92 -13.03 -12.78
N ASN A 74 -2.78 -13.49 -14.01
CA ASN A 74 -2.74 -14.91 -14.38
C ASN A 74 -3.95 -15.68 -13.85
N LEU A 75 -5.14 -15.10 -13.96
CA LEU A 75 -6.42 -15.64 -13.47
C LEU A 75 -6.49 -15.79 -11.95
N VAL A 76 -5.56 -15.19 -11.21
CA VAL A 76 -5.53 -15.22 -9.74
C VAL A 76 -5.88 -13.83 -9.19
N ALA A 77 -6.87 -13.78 -8.30
CA ALA A 77 -7.19 -12.57 -7.58
C ALA A 77 -6.07 -12.19 -6.61
N THR A 78 -5.55 -10.99 -6.77
CA THR A 78 -4.42 -10.44 -6.02
C THR A 78 -4.85 -9.18 -5.30
N TYR A 79 -4.66 -9.14 -3.97
CA TYR A 79 -5.04 -7.99 -3.17
C TYR A 79 -4.18 -6.77 -3.49
N VAL A 80 -4.84 -5.61 -3.55
CA VAL A 80 -4.17 -4.33 -3.72
C VAL A 80 -4.40 -3.43 -2.51
N SER A 81 -3.40 -2.63 -2.18
CA SER A 81 -3.49 -1.62 -1.13
C SER A 81 -2.62 -0.42 -1.48
N GLU A 82 -2.82 0.70 -0.80
CA GLU A 82 -1.89 1.82 -0.91
C GLU A 82 -0.51 1.41 -0.37
N TYR A 83 0.53 1.92 -1.02
CA TYR A 83 1.91 1.78 -0.57
C TYR A 83 2.44 3.16 -0.14
N MET A 84 2.85 3.24 1.12
CA MET A 84 3.63 4.35 1.68
C MET A 84 5.00 3.83 2.04
N GLU A 85 6.05 4.50 1.56
CA GLU A 85 7.44 4.13 1.87
C GLU A 85 7.80 4.47 3.32
N THR A 86 7.24 5.55 3.83
CA THR A 86 7.52 6.01 5.18
C THR A 86 6.74 5.20 6.21
N VAL A 87 7.48 4.64 7.17
CA VAL A 87 6.87 3.96 8.32
C VAL A 87 6.43 4.96 9.38
N GLN A 88 5.28 4.72 9.99
CA GLN A 88 4.81 5.45 11.15
C GLN A 88 5.18 4.68 12.42
N CYS A 89 5.74 5.39 13.41
CA CYS A 89 6.04 4.82 14.71
C CYS A 89 4.79 4.80 15.59
N PHE A 90 4.30 3.62 16.00
CA PHE A 90 3.14 3.50 16.89
C PHE A 90 3.44 3.80 18.38
N LYS A 91 4.66 4.27 18.71
CA LYS A 91 5.03 4.72 20.07
C LYS A 91 4.94 6.24 20.19
N CYS A 92 5.61 6.96 19.30
CA CYS A 92 5.70 8.43 19.33
C CYS A 92 4.89 9.11 18.22
N TRP A 93 4.23 8.35 17.35
CA TRP A 93 3.40 8.80 16.23
C TRP A 93 4.11 9.61 15.14
N ARG A 94 5.44 9.77 15.24
CA ARG A 94 6.29 10.38 14.22
C ARG A 94 6.60 9.41 13.08
N PHE A 95 6.92 9.97 11.93
CA PHE A 95 7.32 9.23 10.73
C PHE A 95 8.83 8.92 10.72
N GLY A 96 9.22 7.91 9.93
CA GLY A 96 10.63 7.62 9.61
C GLY A 96 11.28 6.51 10.44
N HIS A 97 10.60 5.98 11.47
CA HIS A 97 11.07 4.83 12.23
C HIS A 97 9.92 3.95 12.73
N THR A 98 10.25 2.72 13.14
CA THR A 98 9.28 1.79 13.73
C THR A 98 9.33 1.87 15.25
N GLN A 99 8.26 1.44 15.93
CA GLN A 99 8.20 1.33 17.39
C GLN A 99 9.38 0.55 17.98
N LYS A 100 9.84 -0.52 17.30
CA LYS A 100 10.99 -1.33 17.72
C LYS A 100 12.32 -0.57 17.75
N ARG A 101 12.44 0.51 16.97
CA ARG A 101 13.66 1.35 16.88
C ARG A 101 13.44 2.75 17.47
N CYS A 102 12.38 2.94 18.25
CA CYS A 102 12.02 4.25 18.80
C CYS A 102 12.76 4.53 20.10
N GLY A 103 13.53 5.63 20.14
CA GLY A 103 14.20 6.14 21.35
C GLY A 103 13.38 7.16 22.15
N GLU A 104 12.23 7.59 21.64
CA GLU A 104 11.38 8.62 22.25
C GLU A 104 10.42 8.04 23.29
N ASN A 105 9.83 8.90 24.13
CA ASN A 105 8.73 8.52 25.01
C ASN A 105 7.46 8.18 24.22
N GLU A 106 6.56 7.43 24.86
CA GLU A 106 5.22 7.18 24.31
C GLU A 106 4.44 8.50 24.27
N SER A 107 3.78 8.76 23.15
CA SER A 107 2.87 9.89 22.99
C SER A 107 1.48 9.43 22.59
N CYS A 108 0.49 10.28 22.85
CA CYS A 108 -0.88 9.98 22.56
C CYS A 108 -1.22 10.21 21.07
N HIS A 109 -1.87 9.25 20.39
CA HIS A 109 -2.35 9.47 19.01
C HIS A 109 -3.51 10.46 18.90
N LYS A 110 -4.17 10.76 20.02
CA LYS A 110 -5.32 11.67 20.04
C LYS A 110 -4.88 13.13 20.22
N CYS A 111 -4.05 13.41 21.23
CA CYS A 111 -3.66 14.77 21.60
C CYS A 111 -2.17 15.09 21.42
N GLY A 112 -1.31 14.10 21.18
CA GLY A 112 0.14 14.31 21.03
C GLY A 112 0.93 14.41 22.34
N GLU A 113 0.26 14.44 23.49
CA GLU A 113 0.90 14.56 24.82
C GLU A 113 1.58 13.25 25.27
N GLN A 114 2.51 13.35 26.23
CA GLN A 114 3.30 12.21 26.73
C GLN A 114 2.53 11.33 27.74
N HIS A 115 1.58 10.52 27.24
CA HIS A 115 0.89 9.50 28.03
C HIS A 115 0.34 8.38 27.14
N ARG A 116 -0.17 7.31 27.76
CA ARG A 116 -0.80 6.20 27.02
C ARG A 116 -2.12 6.65 26.43
N SER A 117 -2.30 6.37 25.16
CA SER A 117 -3.50 6.81 24.45
C SER A 117 -4.78 6.10 24.89
N ARG A 118 -4.65 4.83 25.32
CA ARG A 118 -5.78 3.97 25.64
C ARG A 118 -6.34 4.24 27.04
N ASP A 119 -5.45 4.48 27.99
CA ASP A 119 -5.78 4.47 29.41
C ASP A 119 -5.88 5.88 29.99
N ASP A 120 -5.10 6.84 29.46
CA ASP A 120 -4.90 8.15 30.11
C ASP A 120 -5.43 9.33 29.27
N CYS A 121 -6.10 9.06 28.13
CA CYS A 121 -6.56 10.12 27.22
C CYS A 121 -8.08 10.33 27.25
N SER A 122 -8.51 11.48 27.77
CA SER A 122 -9.90 11.95 27.75
C SER A 122 -10.33 12.63 26.45
N GLU A 123 -9.41 12.92 25.53
CA GLU A 123 -9.74 13.56 24.26
C GLU A 123 -10.54 12.62 23.35
N ARG A 124 -11.51 13.21 22.63
CA ARG A 124 -12.28 12.49 21.61
C ARG A 124 -11.39 12.16 20.41
N PRO A 125 -11.61 11.01 19.74
CA PRO A 125 -10.97 10.77 18.46
C PRO A 125 -11.39 11.86 17.47
N LEU A 126 -10.44 12.28 16.63
CA LEU A 126 -10.74 13.13 15.49
C LEU A 126 -11.55 12.29 14.50
N ASP A 127 -12.82 12.63 14.34
CA ASP A 127 -13.66 12.05 13.30
C ASP A 127 -13.27 12.72 11.96
N CYS A 128 -13.07 11.92 10.91
CA CYS A 128 -12.93 12.45 9.57
C CYS A 128 -14.26 13.13 9.17
N ILE A 129 -14.20 14.42 8.85
CA ILE A 129 -15.33 15.20 8.29
C ILE A 129 -15.58 14.77 6.84
#